data_AF-A0A1M4EBT4-F1
#
_entry.id   AF-A0A1M4EBT4-F1
#
_cell.length_a   1.000
_cell.length_b   1.000
_cell.length_c   1.000
_cell.angle_alpha   90.00
_cell.angle_beta   90.00
_cell.angle_gamma   90.00
#
_symmetry.space_group_name_H-M   'P 1'
#
loop_
_entity.id
_entity.type
_entity.pdbx_description
1 polymer ?
#
loop_
_entity_poly.entity_id
_entity_poly.type
_entity_poly.pdbx_seq_one_letter_code
_entity_poly.pdbx_strand_id
1 'polypeptide(L)'
;MNADWDGTFVAKSVVDRGISAWSTNAEEVSRELPKLIGEVESCLAAAPWGVGKEGYAFYEAHFRDGGPRELINQCKRLAEEIVDVGDRLRQAIDNTRLTDADLDLDLTRMTREI
;
A
#
# COMPACT_ATOMS: atom_id res chain seq x y z
N MET A 1 -25.51 -7.87 19.56
CA MET A 1 -25.23 -6.74 20.47
C MET A 1 -23.91 -6.16 19.98
N ASN A 2 -23.99 -5.12 19.15
CA ASN A 2 -22.80 -4.43 18.65
C ASN A 2 -22.24 -3.63 19.81
N ALA A 3 -21.10 -4.06 20.35
CA ALA A 3 -20.33 -3.21 21.23
C ALA A 3 -19.78 -2.07 20.37
N ASP A 4 -20.23 -0.85 20.64
CA ASP A 4 -19.62 0.35 20.10
C ASP A 4 -18.14 0.32 20.45
N TRP A 5 -17.30 0.37 19.42
CA TRP A 5 -15.85 0.43 19.56
C TRP A 5 -15.49 1.80 20.15
N ASP A 6 -14.99 1.85 21.39
CA ASP A 6 -14.71 3.11 22.12
C ASP A 6 -13.34 3.73 21.80
N GLY A 7 -12.57 3.11 20.90
CA GLY A 7 -11.25 3.59 20.49
C GLY A 7 -10.11 3.32 21.48
N THR A 8 -10.36 2.76 22.66
CA THR A 8 -9.34 2.53 23.71
C THR A 8 -8.74 1.14 23.72
N PHE A 9 -9.33 0.18 22.98
CA PHE A 9 -8.83 -1.20 22.94
C PHE A 9 -8.32 -1.61 21.55
N VAL A 10 -7.00 -1.74 21.43
CA VAL A 10 -6.35 -2.37 20.28
C VAL A 10 -6.32 -3.88 20.50
N ALA A 11 -7.21 -4.60 19.80
CA ALA A 11 -7.18 -6.07 19.79
C ALA A 11 -5.95 -6.57 19.01
N LYS A 12 -4.83 -6.77 19.72
CA LYS A 12 -3.51 -7.13 19.16
C LYS A 12 -3.58 -8.24 18.11
N SER A 13 -4.28 -9.33 18.38
CA SER A 13 -4.38 -10.45 17.44
C SER A 13 -5.13 -10.12 16.14
N VAL A 14 -5.99 -9.11 16.14
CA VAL A 14 -6.67 -8.61 14.93
C VAL A 14 -5.72 -7.73 14.14
N VAL A 15 -5.01 -6.82 14.83
CA VAL A 15 -4.04 -5.92 14.22
C VAL A 15 -2.84 -6.67 13.62
N ASP A 16 -2.27 -7.62 14.35
CA ASP A 16 -1.15 -8.45 13.87
C ASP A 16 -1.55 -9.23 12.61
N ARG A 17 -2.76 -9.82 12.60
CA ARG A 17 -3.28 -10.51 11.40
C ARG A 17 -3.49 -9.56 10.22
N GLY A 18 -4.01 -8.37 10.47
CA GLY A 18 -4.19 -7.34 9.45
C GLY A 18 -2.86 -6.90 8.84
N ILE A 19 -1.84 -6.64 9.65
CA ILE A 19 -0.49 -6.29 9.19
C ILE A 19 0.14 -7.42 8.40
N SER A 20 0.02 -8.67 8.85
CA SER A 20 0.57 -9.82 8.13
C SER A 20 -0.08 -9.95 6.74
N ALA A 21 -1.41 -9.87 6.67
CA ALA A 21 -2.14 -9.91 5.41
C ALA A 21 -1.77 -8.74 4.48
N TRP A 22 -1.64 -7.52 5.02
CA TRP A 22 -1.19 -6.36 4.27
C TRP A 22 0.21 -6.57 3.71
N SER A 23 1.14 -7.08 4.52
CA SER A 23 2.54 -7.29 4.12
C SER A 23 2.64 -8.29 2.99
N THR A 24 1.90 -9.41 3.06
CA THR A 24 1.84 -10.40 1.98
C THR A 24 1.31 -9.80 0.68
N ASN A 25 0.23 -9.02 0.75
CA ASN A 25 -0.34 -8.39 -0.45
C ASN A 25 0.60 -7.31 -1.02
N ALA A 26 1.24 -6.51 -0.17
CA ALA A 26 2.21 -5.49 -0.58
C ALA A 26 3.44 -6.11 -1.28
N GLU A 27 3.93 -7.24 -0.77
CA GLU A 27 5.00 -8.02 -1.41
C GLU A 27 4.57 -8.57 -2.77
N GLU A 28 3.34 -9.08 -2.87
CA GLU A 28 2.80 -9.57 -4.14
C GLU A 28 2.68 -8.44 -5.18
N VAL A 29 2.12 -7.29 -4.79
CA VAL A 29 2.04 -6.11 -5.66
C VAL A 29 3.44 -5.67 -6.11
N SER A 30 4.40 -5.59 -5.18
CA SER A 30 5.77 -5.17 -5.48
C SER A 30 6.50 -6.13 -6.43
N ARG A 31 6.14 -7.42 -6.40
CA ARG A 31 6.73 -8.46 -7.25
C ARG A 31 6.09 -8.53 -8.63
N GLU A 32 4.76 -8.44 -8.72
CA GLU A 32 4.03 -8.66 -9.97
C GLU A 32 3.89 -7.40 -10.82
N LEU A 33 3.74 -6.22 -10.18
CA LEU A 33 3.53 -4.98 -10.92
C LEU A 33 4.65 -4.65 -11.92
N PRO A 34 5.95 -4.79 -11.60
CA PRO A 34 7.01 -4.52 -12.57
C PRO A 34 6.93 -5.43 -13.82
N LYS A 35 6.47 -6.67 -13.66
CA LYS A 35 6.31 -7.61 -14.78
C LYS A 35 5.19 -7.16 -15.70
N LEU A 36 4.03 -6.84 -15.13
CA LEU A 36 2.86 -6.35 -15.87
C LEU A 36 3.17 -5.03 -16.60
N ILE A 37 3.90 -4.12 -15.95
CA ILE A 37 4.37 -2.88 -16.60
C ILE A 37 5.28 -3.21 -17.79
N GLY A 38 6.22 -4.13 -17.63
CA GLY A 38 7.10 -4.55 -18.72
C GLY A 38 6.35 -5.18 -19.89
N GLU A 39 5.30 -5.96 -19.64
CA GLU A 39 4.43 -6.50 -20.68
C GLU A 39 3.70 -5.40 -21.44
N VAL A 40 3.10 -4.43 -20.74
CA VAL A 40 2.43 -3.28 -21.35
C VAL A 40 3.42 -2.45 -22.17
N GLU A 41 4.58 -2.12 -21.62
CA GLU A 41 5.62 -1.36 -22.33
C GLU A 41 6.08 -2.10 -23.60
N SER A 42 6.22 -3.43 -23.54
CA SER A 42 6.56 -4.25 -24.70
C SER A 42 5.48 -4.22 -25.77
N CYS A 43 4.20 -4.33 -25.38
CA CYS A 43 3.07 -4.23 -26.30
C CYS A 43 2.99 -2.84 -26.96
N LEU A 44 3.27 -1.77 -26.22
CA LEU A 44 3.31 -0.41 -26.75
C LEU A 44 4.50 -0.24 -27.71
N ALA A 45 5.67 -0.78 -27.38
CA ALA A 45 6.86 -0.71 -28.22
C ALA A 45 6.70 -1.46 -29.56
N ALA A 46 5.90 -2.52 -29.58
CA ALA A 46 5.58 -3.27 -30.80
C ALA A 46 4.76 -2.47 -31.83
N ALA A 47 4.21 -1.31 -31.43
CA ALA A 47 3.47 -0.39 -32.30
C ALA A 47 2.43 -1.06 -33.25
N PRO A 48 1.49 -1.88 -32.72
CA PRO A 48 0.60 -2.71 -33.55
C PRO A 48 -0.48 -1.92 -34.30
N TRP A 49 -0.54 -0.60 -34.14
CA TRP A 49 -1.60 0.26 -34.67
C TRP A 49 -1.49 0.53 -36.18
N GLY A 50 -0.36 0.20 -36.82
CA GLY A 50 -0.17 0.36 -38.26
C GLY A 50 0.10 1.81 -38.71
N VAL A 51 0.46 1.98 -39.98
CA VAL A 51 0.89 3.28 -40.56
C VAL A 51 -0.22 4.03 -41.31
N GLY A 52 -1.44 3.48 -41.31
CA GLY A 52 -2.62 4.10 -41.93
C GLY A 52 -3.21 5.25 -41.11
N LYS A 53 -4.22 5.93 -41.66
CA LYS A 53 -4.90 7.05 -40.97
C LYS A 53 -5.57 6.58 -39.68
N GLU A 54 -6.08 5.35 -39.68
CA GLU A 54 -6.70 4.68 -38.55
C GLU A 54 -5.69 4.44 -37.43
N GLY A 55 -4.47 4.01 -37.79
CA GLY A 55 -3.38 3.81 -36.83
C GLY A 55 -2.91 5.10 -36.19
N TYR A 56 -2.81 6.17 -36.99
CA TYR A 56 -2.48 7.49 -36.48
C TYR A 56 -3.56 8.04 -35.54
N ALA A 57 -4.83 7.93 -35.93
CA ALA A 57 -5.95 8.36 -35.09
C ALA A 57 -6.02 7.59 -33.77
N PHE A 58 -5.76 6.27 -33.80
CA PHE A 58 -5.65 5.48 -32.59
C PHE A 58 -4.49 5.96 -31.72
N TYR A 59 -3.30 6.15 -32.31
CA TYR A 59 -2.13 6.61 -31.57
C TYR A 59 -2.39 7.95 -30.87
N GLU A 60 -2.93 8.94 -31.58
CA GLU A 60 -3.24 10.24 -30.99
C GLU A 60 -4.28 10.14 -29.87
N ALA A 61 -5.31 9.31 -30.02
CA ALA A 61 -6.32 9.12 -28.98
C ALA A 61 -5.76 8.35 -27.78
N HIS A 62 -4.98 7.30 -28.02
CA HIS A 62 -4.45 6.41 -27.00
C HIS A 62 -3.38 7.09 -26.15
N PHE A 63 -2.54 7.94 -26.76
CA PHE A 63 -1.47 8.66 -26.06
C PHE A 63 -1.86 10.09 -25.64
N ARG A 64 -3.12 10.49 -25.81
CA ARG A 64 -3.64 11.78 -25.34
C ARG A 64 -3.53 11.87 -23.82
N ASP A 65 -3.22 13.08 -23.32
CA ASP A 65 -3.20 13.40 -21.88
C ASP A 65 -2.35 12.42 -21.04
N GLY A 66 -1.20 12.01 -21.58
CA GLY A 66 -0.26 11.09 -20.92
C GLY A 66 -0.51 9.61 -21.22
N GLY A 67 -1.74 9.24 -21.59
CA GLY A 67 -2.09 7.90 -22.07
C GLY A 67 -1.61 6.77 -21.15
N PRO A 68 -1.17 5.63 -21.71
CA PRO A 68 -0.67 4.50 -20.94
C PRO A 68 0.50 4.82 -20.01
N ARG A 69 1.31 5.84 -20.32
CA ARG A 69 2.45 6.22 -19.47
C ARG A 69 1.98 6.79 -18.14
N GLU A 70 0.92 7.58 -18.14
CA GLU A 70 0.38 8.12 -16.91
C GLU A 70 -0.23 7.01 -16.04
N LEU A 71 -0.96 6.07 -16.66
CA LEU A 71 -1.45 4.88 -15.97
C LEU A 71 -0.30 4.08 -15.31
N ILE A 72 0.78 3.82 -16.05
CA ILE A 72 1.97 3.13 -15.52
C ILE A 72 2.55 3.90 -14.32
N ASN A 73 2.68 5.22 -14.44
CA ASN A 73 3.22 6.05 -13.35
C ASN A 73 2.32 6.06 -12.12
N GLN A 74 1.00 6.03 -12.29
CA GLN A 74 0.04 5.94 -11.19
C GLN A 74 0.12 4.58 -10.50
N CYS A 75 0.23 3.48 -11.26
CA CYS A 75 0.40 2.16 -10.69
C CYS A 75 1.69 2.05 -9.87
N LYS A 76 2.81 2.59 -10.38
CA LYS A 76 4.10 2.63 -9.64
C LYS A 76 3.96 3.38 -8.31
N ARG A 77 3.39 4.59 -8.35
CA ARG A 77 3.14 5.40 -7.15
C ARG A 77 2.24 4.68 -6.14
N LEU A 78 1.15 4.06 -6.60
CA LEU A 78 0.25 3.31 -5.73
C LEU A 78 0.95 2.13 -5.05
N ALA A 79 1.82 1.41 -5.77
CA ALA A 79 2.60 0.32 -5.16
C ALA A 79 3.57 0.82 -4.09
N GLU A 80 4.25 1.94 -4.33
CA GLU A 80 5.12 2.58 -3.33
C GLU A 80 4.32 3.00 -2.09
N GLU A 81 3.15 3.61 -2.27
CA GLU A 81 2.26 4.02 -1.18
C GLU A 81 1.76 2.82 -0.37
N ILE A 82 1.42 1.70 -1.02
CA ILE A 82 0.99 0.47 -0.34
C ILE A 82 2.09 -0.05 0.60
N VAL A 83 3.35 -0.02 0.16
CA VAL A 83 4.48 -0.44 0.98
C VAL A 83 4.71 0.52 2.15
N ASP A 84 4.79 1.83 1.88
CA ASP A 84 5.06 2.87 2.88
C ASP A 84 3.99 2.93 3.98
N VAL A 85 2.70 2.82 3.61
CA VAL A 85 1.60 2.79 4.59
C VAL A 85 1.72 1.59 5.54
N GLY A 86 2.16 0.44 5.03
CA GLY A 86 2.40 -0.75 5.86
C GLY A 86 3.48 -0.52 6.91
N ASP A 87 4.60 0.10 6.51
CA ASP A 87 5.71 0.42 7.41
C ASP A 87 5.31 1.44 8.48
N ARG A 88 4.62 2.51 8.08
CA ARG A 88 4.10 3.53 9.01
C ARG A 88 3.13 2.95 10.02
N LEU A 89 2.24 2.04 9.59
CA LEU A 89 1.29 1.39 10.49
C LEU A 89 2.00 0.53 11.53
N ARG A 90 3.00 -0.27 11.13
CA ARG A 90 3.81 -1.06 12.07
C ARG A 90 4.51 -0.16 13.10
N GLN A 91 5.14 0.92 12.63
CA GLN A 91 5.82 1.86 13.51
C GLN A 91 4.86 2.51 14.52
N ALA A 92 3.67 2.93 14.08
CA ALA A 92 2.68 3.51 14.96
C ALA A 92 2.24 2.53 16.06
N ILE A 93 2.02 1.27 15.72
CA ILE A 93 1.62 0.22 16.67
C ILE A 93 2.75 -0.08 17.65
N ASP A 94 3.99 -0.21 17.17
CA ASP A 94 5.14 -0.46 18.05
C ASP A 94 5.35 0.70 19.03
N ASN A 95 5.19 1.95 18.58
CA ASN A 95 5.27 3.13 19.43
C ASN A 95 4.18 3.14 20.51
N THR A 96 2.91 2.90 20.15
CA THR A 96 1.81 2.81 21.12
C THR A 96 2.09 1.74 22.17
N ARG A 97 2.65 0.61 21.76
CA ARG A 97 2.96 -0.50 22.68
C ARG A 97 4.08 -0.17 23.65
N LEU A 98 5.11 0.53 23.21
CA LEU A 98 6.17 1.00 24.11
C LEU A 98 5.60 1.97 25.15
N THR A 99 4.74 2.89 24.70
CA THR A 99 4.06 3.84 25.61
C THR A 99 3.17 3.12 26.63
N ASP A 100 2.39 2.12 26.21
CA ASP A 100 1.54 1.34 27.13
C ASP A 100 2.40 0.57 28.16
N ALA A 101 3.51 -0.01 27.73
CA ALA A 101 4.42 -0.75 28.63
C ALA A 101 5.10 0.17 29.65
N ASP A 102 5.52 1.37 29.22
CA ASP A 102 6.11 2.37 30.11
C ASP A 102 5.09 2.87 31.14
N LEU A 103 3.83 3.11 30.73
CA LEU A 103 2.74 3.52 31.61
C LEU A 103 2.42 2.45 32.67
N ASP A 104 2.38 1.16 32.28
CA ASP A 104 2.12 0.05 33.21
C ASP A 104 3.26 -0.11 34.24
N LEU A 105 4.50 0.07 33.80
CA LEU A 105 5.69 0.07 34.66
C LEU A 105 5.65 1.21 35.69
N ASP A 106 5.28 2.41 35.27
CA ASP A 106 5.18 3.58 36.15
C ASP A 106 4.02 3.44 37.15
N LEU A 107 2.85 2.98 36.70
CA LEU A 107 1.71 2.70 37.59
C LEU A 107 2.06 1.65 38.64
N THR A 108 2.76 0.58 38.25
CA THR A 108 3.22 -0.49 39.15
C THR A 108 4.27 0.00 40.15
N ARG A 109 5.14 0.95 39.76
CA ARG A 109 6.10 1.58 40.69
C ARG A 109 5.40 2.47 41.70
N MET A 110 4.48 3.33 41.26
CA MET A 110 3.72 4.22 42.13
C MET A 110 2.87 3.47 43.16
N THR A 111 2.29 2.31 42.81
CA THR A 111 1.52 1.50 43.76
C THR A 111 2.38 0.72 44.77
N ARG A 112 3.68 0.56 44.52
CA ARG A 112 4.63 -0.08 45.45
C ARG A 112 5.24 0.87 46.47
N GLU A 113 5.20 2.17 46.21
CA GLU A 113 5.75 3.23 47.08
C GLU A 113 4.72 3.80 48.08
N ILE A 114 3.48 3.30 48.06
CA ILE A 114 2.39 3.58 49.02
C ILE A 114 2.28 2.42 50.02
#